data_AF-A0A820EMZ2-F1
#
_entry.id   AF-A0A820EMZ2-F1
#
_cell.length_a   1.000
_cell.length_b   1.000
_cell.length_c   1.000
_cell.angle_alpha   90.00
_cell.angle_beta   90.00
_cell.angle_gamma   90.00
#
_symmetry.space_group_name_H-M   'P 1'
#
loop_
_entity.id
_entity.type
_entity.pdbx_description
1 polymer ?
#
loop_
_entity_poly.entity_id
_entity_poly.type
_entity_poly.pdbx_seq_one_letter_code
_entity_poly.pdbx_strand_id
1 'polypeptide(L)' 'MGAQYSSLNELKSNEYLSRFVSEETISVNDPFWNQFLSFRLQSPFTTAHSKSIDESCSIFLPQFETNNPKTNNYGTLIEV' A
#
# COMPACT_ATOMS: atom_id res chain seq x y z
N MET A 1 -15.99 4.80 15.16
CA MET A 1 -14.53 5.03 15.28
C MET A 1 -13.88 3.71 15.63
N GLY A 2 -13.86 2.78 14.67
CA GLY A 2 -13.37 1.41 14.86
C GLY A 2 -12.12 1.25 14.00
N ALA A 3 -11.07 0.71 14.58
CA ALA A 3 -9.80 0.51 13.93
C ALA A 3 -9.98 -0.19 12.56
N GLN A 4 -9.38 0.41 11.54
CA GLN A 4 -9.44 -0.02 10.15
C GLN A 4 -8.50 -1.21 9.97
N TYR A 5 -8.91 -2.35 10.53
CA TYR A 5 -8.23 -3.62 10.38
C TYR A 5 -8.57 -4.17 8.99
N SER A 6 -7.72 -3.94 8.00
CA SER A 6 -7.88 -4.64 6.73
C SER A 6 -7.35 -6.05 6.87
N SER A 7 -8.23 -7.01 6.62
CA SER A 7 -7.83 -8.41 6.54
C SER A 7 -6.83 -8.57 5.39
N LEU A 8 -5.89 -9.51 5.52
CA LEU A 8 -4.89 -9.77 4.46
C LEU A 8 -5.52 -10.09 3.09
N ASN A 9 -6.76 -10.56 3.09
CA ASN A 9 -7.53 -10.82 1.88
C ASN A 9 -8.01 -9.53 1.19
N GLU A 10 -8.14 -8.43 1.94
CA GLU A 10 -8.53 -7.11 1.42
C GLU A 10 -7.32 -6.33 0.90
N LEU A 11 -6.08 -6.79 1.13
CA LEU A 11 -4.87 -6.14 0.58
C LEU A 11 -4.89 -6.11 -0.95
N LYS A 12 -5.31 -7.22 -1.58
CA LYS A 12 -5.44 -7.33 -3.05
C LYS A 12 -6.48 -6.37 -3.63
N SER A 13 -7.47 -5.94 -2.84
CA SER A 13 -8.54 -5.04 -3.26
C SER A 13 -8.43 -3.65 -2.63
N ASN A 14 -7.31 -3.35 -1.98
CA ASN A 14 -7.15 -2.09 -1.26
C ASN A 14 -6.95 -0.94 -2.27
N GLU A 15 -7.94 -0.07 -2.34
CA GLU A 15 -7.93 1.12 -3.20
C GLU A 15 -6.73 2.03 -2.91
N TYR A 16 -6.25 2.09 -1.67
CA TYR A 16 -5.07 2.89 -1.33
C TYR A 16 -3.77 2.29 -1.87
N LEU A 17 -3.60 0.97 -1.82
CA LEU A 17 -2.44 0.30 -2.43
C LEU A 17 -2.50 0.39 -3.95
N SER A 18 -3.68 0.16 -4.53
CA SER A 18 -3.90 0.31 -5.97
C SER A 18 -3.61 1.73 -6.44
N ARG A 19 -4.02 2.75 -5.68
CA ARG A 19 -3.73 4.17 -5.97
C ARG A 19 -2.24 4.50 -5.80
N PHE A 20 -1.57 3.93 -4.81
CA PHE A 20 -0.12 4.09 -4.61
C PHE A 20 0.70 3.54 -5.80
N VAL A 21 0.31 2.38 -6.35
CA VAL A 21 0.99 1.78 -7.51
C VAL A 21 0.43 2.22 -8.85
N SER A 22 -0.60 3.08 -8.86
CA SER A 22 -1.17 3.66 -10.08
C SER A 22 -0.24 4.70 -10.68
N GLU A 23 -0.59 5.18 -11.87
CA GLU A 23 0.08 6.28 -12.56
C GLU A 23 -0.26 7.67 -11.97
N GLU A 24 -0.98 7.72 -10.85
CA GLU A 24 -1.32 8.98 -10.17
C GLU A 24 -0.17 9.44 -9.27
N THR A 25 0.22 10.70 -9.43
CA THR A 25 1.25 11.37 -8.61
C THR A 25 0.64 11.78 -7.28
N ILE A 26 1.13 11.22 -6.17
CA ILE A 26 0.66 11.54 -4.82
C ILE A 26 1.61 12.57 -4.22
N SER A 27 1.09 13.76 -3.91
CA SER A 27 1.88 14.82 -3.28
C SER A 27 2.20 14.48 -1.83
N VAL A 28 3.35 14.96 -1.32
CA VAL A 28 3.75 14.83 0.10
C VAL A 28 2.66 15.32 1.06
N ASN A 29 1.98 16.41 0.74
CA ASN A 29 0.98 17.00 1.63
C ASN A 29 -0.43 16.39 1.48
N ASP A 30 -0.58 15.31 0.69
CA ASP A 30 -1.89 14.75 0.42
C ASP A 30 -2.43 13.99 1.65
N PRO A 31 -3.70 14.22 2.05
CA PRO A 31 -4.33 13.49 3.15
C PRO A 31 -4.40 11.97 2.91
N PHE A 32 -4.17 11.51 1.68
CA PHE A 32 -3.91 10.11 1.33
C PHE A 32 -2.92 9.45 2.28
N TRP A 33 -1.78 10.09 2.58
CA TRP A 33 -0.74 9.48 3.41
C TRP A 33 -1.21 9.21 4.83
N ASN A 34 -2.04 10.09 5.39
CA ASN A 34 -2.61 9.85 6.71
C ASN A 34 -3.47 8.59 6.72
N GLN A 35 -4.23 8.33 5.66
CA GLN A 35 -5.05 7.12 5.54
C GLN A 35 -4.19 5.88 5.23
N PHE A 36 -3.20 6.02 4.34
CA PHE A 36 -2.29 4.95 3.97
C PHE A 36 -1.41 4.49 5.14
N LEU A 37 -0.87 5.42 5.95
CA LEU A 37 -0.02 5.13 7.10
C LEU A 37 -0.82 4.76 8.37
N SER A 38 -2.08 5.17 8.45
CA SER A 38 -3.01 4.69 9.48
C SER A 38 -3.40 3.23 9.27
N PHE A 39 -3.13 2.67 8.09
CA PHE A 39 -3.30 1.26 7.83
C PHE A 39 -2.42 0.44 8.78
N ARG A 40 -3.05 -0.39 9.60
CA ARG A 40 -2.37 -1.31 10.50
C ARG A 40 -2.60 -2.72 10.00
N LEU A 41 -1.59 -3.28 9.35
CA LEU A 41 -1.51 -4.72 9.17
C LEU A 41 -1.46 -5.37 10.55
N GLN A 42 -2.33 -6.36 10.80
CA GLN A 42 -2.13 -7.24 11.93
C GLN A 42 -0.74 -7.86 11.77
N SER A 43 0.16 -7.59 12.72
CA SER A 43 1.51 -8.14 12.73
C SER A 43 1.40 -9.65 12.45
N PRO A 44 2.03 -10.18 11.38
CA PRO A 44 1.86 -11.57 11.03
C PRO A 44 2.47 -12.42 12.14
N PHE A 45 1.64 -12.98 13.02
CA PHE A 45 2.08 -13.92 14.05
C PHE A 45 2.46 -15.28 13.47
N THR A 46 2.16 -15.55 12.19
CA THR A 46 2.43 -16.82 11.53
C THR A 46 3.02 -16.62 10.13
N THR A 47 3.90 -17.53 9.73
CA THR A 47 4.53 -17.59 8.40
C THR A 47 3.51 -17.70 7.26
N ALA A 48 2.34 -18.30 7.52
CA ALA A 48 1.24 -18.36 6.56
C ALA A 48 0.73 -16.96 6.19
N HIS A 49 0.57 -16.07 7.18
CA HIS A 49 0.14 -14.68 6.95
C HIS A 49 1.16 -13.88 6.15
N SER A 50 2.46 -14.03 6.42
CA SER A 50 3.52 -13.40 5.63
C SER A 50 3.48 -13.83 4.17
N LYS A 51 3.27 -15.13 3.90
CA LYS A 51 3.18 -15.65 2.53
C LYS A 51 1.94 -15.12 1.80
N SER A 52 0.80 -15.01 2.48
CA SER A 52 -0.42 -14.42 1.90
C SER A 52 -0.27 -12.93 1.60
N ILE A 53 0.47 -12.17 2.43
CA ILE A 53 0.81 -10.77 2.14
C ILE A 53 1.67 -10.69 0.89
N ASP A 54 2.73 -11.48 0.82
CA ASP A 54 3.66 -11.48 -0.31
C ASP A 54 2.94 -11.77 -1.64
N GLU A 55 2.10 -12.81 -1.66
CA GLU A 55 1.29 -13.15 -2.83
C GLU A 55 0.28 -12.05 -3.21
N SER A 56 -0.23 -11.32 -2.21
CA SER A 56 -1.13 -10.18 -2.41
C SER A 56 -0.41 -8.92 -2.89
N CYS A 57 0.84 -8.73 -2.49
CA CYS A 57 1.67 -7.63 -2.95
C CYS A 57 2.27 -7.91 -4.34
N SER A 58 2.48 -9.19 -4.68
CA SER A 58 3.12 -9.61 -5.94
C SER A 58 2.44 -9.04 -7.19
N ILE A 59 1.12 -8.86 -7.18
CA ILE A 59 0.36 -8.26 -8.29
C ILE A 59 0.63 -6.75 -8.46
N PHE A 60 1.00 -6.06 -7.38
CA PHE A 60 1.25 -4.62 -7.37
C PHE A 60 2.71 -4.28 -7.69
N LEU A 61 3.65 -5.22 -7.48
CA LEU A 61 5.08 -5.04 -7.79
C LEU A 61 5.36 -4.61 -9.24
N PRO A 62 4.83 -5.27 -10.30
CA PRO A 62 5.10 -4.85 -11.67
C PRO A 62 4.48 -3.50 -12.03
N GLN A 63 3.31 -3.18 -11.47
CA GLN A 63 2.69 -1.85 -11.62
C GLN A 63 3.55 -0.79 -10.94
N PHE A 64 4.01 -1.06 -9.72
CA PHE A 64 4.88 -0.16 -8.98
C PHE A 64 6.20 0.07 -9.71
N GLU A 65 6.87 -0.97 -10.22
CA GLU A 65 8.12 -0.85 -10.96
C GLU A 65 7.97 0.03 -12.21
N THR A 66 6.84 -0.08 -12.90
CA THR A 66 6.55 0.68 -14.12
C THR A 66 6.15 2.13 -13.84
N ASN A 67 5.35 2.35 -12.79
CA ASN A 67 4.70 3.63 -12.52
C ASN A 67 5.50 4.51 -11.55
N ASN A 68 6.19 3.92 -10.57
CA ASN A 68 7.00 4.64 -9.59
C ASN A 68 8.03 5.60 -10.19
N PRO A 69 8.79 5.27 -11.27
CA PRO A 69 9.70 6.24 -11.89
C PRO A 69 8.98 7.44 -12.55
N LYS A 70 7.69 7.30 -12.88
CA LYS A 70 6.87 8.39 -13.45
C LYS A 70 6.16 9.21 -12.38
N THR A 71 5.66 8.56 -11.33
CA THR A 71 4.86 9.20 -10.27
C THR A 71 5.69 9.70 -9.10
N ASN A 72 6.89 9.15 -8.91
CA ASN A 72 7.75 9.44 -7.77
C ASN A 72 7.05 9.25 -6.40
N ASN A 73 6.03 8.38 -6.35
CA ASN A 73 5.24 8.11 -5.14
C ASN A 73 6.10 7.53 -4.01
N TYR A 74 7.17 6.78 -4.34
CA TYR A 74 8.14 6.34 -3.35
C TYR A 74 8.97 7.49 -2.76
N GLY A 75 9.36 8.47 -3.59
CA GLY A 75 10.09 9.64 -3.13
C GLY A 75 9.24 10.46 -2.17
N THR A 76 7.97 10.69 -2.52
CA THR A 76 7.04 11.43 -1.65
C THR A 76 6.69 10.67 -0.38
N LEU A 77 6.65 9.33 -0.40
CA LEU A 77 6.53 8.51 0.81
C LEU A 77 7.72 8.68 1.78
N ILE A 78 8.93 8.86 1.26
CA ILE A 78 10.13 9.05 2.10
C ILE A 78 10.13 10.44 2.77
N GLU A 79 9.53 11.43 2.12
CA GLU A 79 9.47 12.81 2.61
C GLU A 79 8.35 13.08 3.64
N VAL A 80 7.35 12.20 3.73
CA VAL A 80 6.22 12.26 4.67
C VAL A 80 6.57 11.62 6.02
#